data_AF-A0A8W7P3G5-F1
#
_entry.id   AF-A0A8W7P3G5-F1
#
_cell.length_a   1.000
_cell.length_b   1.000
_cell.length_c   1.000
_cell.angle_alpha   90.00
_cell.angle_beta   90.00
_cell.angle_gamma   90.00
#
_symmetry.space_group_name_H-M   'P 1'
#
loop_
_entity.id
_entity.type
_entity.pdbx_description
1 polymer ?
#
loop_
_entity_poly.entity_id
_entity_poly.type
_entity_poly.pdbx_seq_one_letter_code
_entity_poly.pdbx_strand_id
1 'polypeptide(L)'
;MLFLAHSDGNSEPLSKVHDKPELFRYLNDNITSELAASKLPGLDRAKALIARLQSKDLYKEIIRFSIDMIEEVNKFNHQQGKPIVAQAFRCIKSTKQWFGSFNVTFYKPSAAKGDDDDDVAVVSLEEARDLNHSNTVTGESAEEIKEYIIYCTDTNPAVHSTAQQYFAKLRGGSAGKES
;
A
#
# COMPACT_ATOMS: atom_id res chain seq x y z
N MET A 1 -6.53 23.94 -5.19
CA MET A 1 -5.10 23.82 -4.80
C MET A 1 -4.97 24.51 -3.45
N LEU A 2 -4.36 23.87 -2.46
CA LEU A 2 -4.30 24.35 -1.07
C LEU A 2 -3.00 25.10 -0.82
N PHE A 3 -3.08 26.25 -0.16
CA PHE A 3 -1.93 27.12 0.09
C PHE A 3 -1.76 27.43 1.58
N LEU A 4 -0.51 27.53 2.04
CA LEU A 4 -0.13 28.12 3.32
C LEU A 4 0.36 29.54 3.07
N ALA A 5 -0.20 30.52 3.78
CA ALA A 5 0.12 31.94 3.60
C ALA A 5 0.96 32.49 4.76
N HIS A 6 1.99 33.28 4.42
CA HIS A 6 2.69 34.15 5.35
C HIS A 6 1.82 35.36 5.74
N SER A 7 2.16 35.99 6.86
CA SER A 7 1.62 37.29 7.28
C SER A 7 1.95 38.45 6.32
N ASP A 8 2.89 38.27 5.38
CA ASP A 8 3.25 39.24 4.34
C ASP A 8 2.44 39.07 3.04
N GLY A 9 1.52 38.10 2.98
CA GLY A 9 0.67 37.84 1.82
C GLY A 9 1.22 36.82 0.81
N ASN A 10 2.43 36.29 1.00
CA ASN A 10 2.96 35.22 0.14
C ASN A 10 2.35 33.86 0.50
N SER A 11 1.76 33.17 -0.47
CA SER A 11 1.12 31.86 -0.26
C SER A 11 1.75 30.77 -1.13
N GLU A 12 1.92 29.58 -0.57
CA GLU A 12 2.59 28.46 -1.24
C GLU A 12 1.77 27.18 -1.17
N PRO A 13 1.73 26.38 -2.25
CA PRO A 13 1.03 25.11 -2.24
C PRO A 13 1.53 24.21 -1.11
N LEU A 14 0.63 23.51 -0.41
CA LEU A 14 1.01 22.50 0.60
C LEU A 14 2.04 21.50 0.08
N SER A 15 1.96 21.14 -1.22
CA SER A 15 2.90 20.22 -1.86
C SER A 15 4.33 20.75 -1.95
N LYS A 16 4.55 22.07 -1.85
CA LYS A 16 5.87 22.72 -1.95
C LYS A 16 6.35 23.32 -0.63
N VAL A 17 5.58 23.17 0.45
CA VAL A 17 5.88 23.85 1.70
C VAL A 17 7.10 23.25 2.44
N HIS A 18 7.45 22.01 2.13
CA HIS A 18 8.64 21.34 2.68
C HIS A 18 9.96 22.02 2.26
N ASP A 19 9.97 22.71 1.11
CA ASP A 19 11.11 23.47 0.62
C ASP A 19 11.23 24.86 1.28
N LYS A 20 10.28 25.23 2.15
CA LYS A 20 10.23 26.54 2.80
C LYS A 20 10.06 26.40 4.32
N PRO A 21 11.18 26.30 5.07
CA PRO A 21 11.17 26.11 6.52
C PRO A 21 10.29 27.12 7.29
N GLU A 22 10.30 28.39 6.85
CA GLU A 22 9.51 29.47 7.46
C GLU A 22 7.99 29.28 7.34
N LEU A 23 7.53 28.54 6.34
CA LEU A 23 6.11 28.16 6.18
C LEU A 23 5.83 26.79 6.79
N PHE A 24 6.78 25.87 6.71
CA PHE A 24 6.64 24.52 7.25
C PHE A 24 6.35 24.52 8.76
N ARG A 25 6.91 25.46 9.51
CA ARG A 25 6.66 25.60 10.96
C ARG A 25 5.18 25.84 11.32
N TYR A 26 4.37 26.31 10.38
CA TYR A 26 2.94 26.54 10.58
C TYR A 26 2.08 25.33 10.19
N LEU A 27 2.67 24.32 9.53
CA LEU A 27 1.98 23.08 9.22
C LEU A 27 2.00 22.15 10.44
N ASN A 28 0.82 21.73 10.89
CA ASN A 28 0.66 20.74 11.94
C ASN A 28 -0.56 19.85 11.67
N ASP A 29 -0.80 18.86 12.52
CA ASP A 29 -1.86 17.86 12.32
C ASP A 29 -3.28 18.45 12.32
N ASN A 30 -3.48 19.65 12.87
CA ASN A 30 -4.77 20.35 12.83
C ASN A 30 -5.18 20.73 11.40
N ILE A 31 -4.28 20.64 10.41
CA ILE A 31 -4.59 20.87 9.00
C ILE A 31 -5.78 20.02 8.53
N THR A 32 -5.95 18.80 9.06
CA THR A 32 -7.11 17.96 8.73
C THR A 32 -8.43 18.58 9.20
N SER A 33 -8.47 19.14 10.41
CA SER A 33 -9.63 19.87 10.95
C SER A 33 -9.87 21.18 10.20
N GLU A 34 -8.81 21.92 9.87
CA GLU A 34 -8.88 23.16 9.09
C GLU A 34 -9.44 22.90 7.68
N LEU A 35 -9.00 21.83 7.02
CA LEU A 35 -9.51 21.41 5.72
C LEU A 35 -10.98 20.99 5.78
N ALA A 36 -11.38 20.26 6.81
CA ALA A 36 -12.77 19.85 7.02
C ALA A 36 -13.69 21.07 7.18
N ALA A 37 -13.25 22.08 7.94
CA ALA A 37 -14.01 23.31 8.22
C ALA A 37 -13.88 24.40 7.14
N SER A 38 -12.91 24.29 6.22
CA SER A 38 -12.60 25.32 5.23
C SER A 38 -13.80 25.64 4.34
N LYS A 39 -13.99 26.92 3.98
CA LYS A 39 -15.01 27.33 2.99
C LYS A 39 -14.44 27.51 1.59
N LEU A 40 -13.16 27.17 1.38
CA LEU A 40 -12.51 27.34 0.09
C LEU A 40 -13.12 26.38 -0.95
N PRO A 41 -13.38 26.87 -2.18
CA PRO A 41 -13.90 26.03 -3.26
C PRO A 41 -12.86 25.00 -3.71
N GLY A 42 -13.32 23.87 -4.25
CA GLY A 42 -12.45 22.82 -4.79
C GLY A 42 -11.83 21.90 -3.73
N LEU A 43 -12.34 21.93 -2.49
CA LEU A 43 -11.94 21.02 -1.41
C LEU A 43 -12.95 19.89 -1.16
N ASP A 44 -14.00 19.79 -1.96
CA ASP A 44 -15.11 18.85 -1.73
C ASP A 44 -14.64 17.40 -1.62
N ARG A 45 -13.73 16.98 -2.51
CA ARG A 45 -13.14 15.65 -2.46
C ARG A 45 -12.28 15.43 -1.21
N ALA A 46 -11.46 16.42 -0.83
CA ALA A 46 -10.61 16.31 0.35
C ALA A 46 -11.45 16.22 1.64
N LYS A 47 -12.49 17.04 1.74
CA LYS A 47 -13.45 16.99 2.86
C LYS A 47 -14.19 15.66 2.93
N ALA A 48 -14.64 15.13 1.79
CA ALA A 48 -15.28 13.82 1.74
C ALA A 48 -14.36 12.70 2.24
N LEU A 49 -13.07 12.74 1.88
CA LEU A 49 -12.06 11.79 2.38
C LEU A 49 -11.81 11.95 3.89
N ILE A 50 -11.71 13.18 4.38
CA ILE A 50 -11.53 13.45 5.83
C ILE A 50 -12.74 12.97 6.62
N ALA A 51 -13.96 13.22 6.14
CA ALA A 51 -15.18 12.75 6.78
C ALA A 51 -15.23 11.22 6.88
N ARG A 52 -14.83 10.50 5.82
CA ARG A 52 -14.71 9.04 5.83
C ARG A 52 -13.67 8.53 6.83
N LEU A 53 -12.53 9.22 6.92
CA LEU A 53 -11.49 8.89 7.90
C LEU A 53 -12.03 9.05 9.33
N GLN A 54 -12.72 10.16 9.61
CA GLN A 54 -13.31 10.45 10.93
C GLN A 54 -14.43 9.46 11.31
N SER A 55 -15.24 9.01 10.34
CA SER A 55 -16.30 8.03 10.56
C SER A 55 -15.82 6.57 10.55
N LYS A 56 -14.52 6.33 10.35
CA LYS A 56 -13.92 5.00 10.15
C LYS A 56 -14.51 4.22 8.96
N ASP A 57 -15.09 4.92 7.99
CA ASP A 57 -15.54 4.34 6.71
C ASP A 57 -14.35 4.22 5.73
N LEU A 58 -13.42 3.34 6.10
CA LEU A 58 -12.17 3.12 5.37
C LEU A 58 -12.38 2.29 4.11
N TYR A 59 -11.53 2.53 3.11
CA TYR A 59 -11.51 1.69 1.91
C TYR A 59 -11.14 0.26 2.27
N LYS A 60 -11.80 -0.70 1.61
CA LYS A 60 -11.55 -2.12 1.85
C LYS A 60 -10.52 -2.61 0.84
N GLU A 61 -9.46 -3.23 1.34
CA GLU A 61 -8.47 -3.91 0.49
C GLU A 61 -9.13 -5.09 -0.21
N ILE A 62 -8.99 -5.15 -1.53
CA ILE A 62 -9.48 -6.26 -2.35
C ILE A 62 -8.38 -7.31 -2.49
N ILE A 63 -7.21 -6.89 -2.97
CA ILE A 63 -6.12 -7.79 -3.37
C ILE A 63 -4.82 -7.01 -3.61
N ARG A 64 -3.68 -7.71 -3.66
CA ARG A 64 -2.35 -7.15 -3.96
C ARG A 64 -1.74 -7.75 -5.22
N PHE A 65 -0.90 -7.01 -5.93
CA PHE A 65 -0.15 -7.49 -7.09
C PHE A 65 1.31 -7.05 -6.99
N SER A 66 2.21 -7.82 -7.62
CA SER A 66 3.62 -7.45 -7.81
C SER A 66 3.86 -6.56 -9.02
N ILE A 67 2.84 -6.38 -9.85
CA ILE A 67 2.88 -5.57 -11.07
C ILE A 67 1.83 -4.47 -11.02
N ASP A 68 2.05 -3.41 -11.78
CA ASP A 68 1.12 -2.30 -11.92
C ASP A 68 -0.18 -2.77 -12.61
N MET A 69 -1.33 -2.56 -11.96
CA MET A 69 -2.65 -2.97 -12.42
C MET A 69 -3.53 -1.76 -12.81
N ILE A 70 -2.94 -0.57 -13.01
CA ILE A 70 -3.70 0.65 -13.28
C ILE A 70 -4.61 0.53 -14.50
N GLU A 71 -4.19 -0.17 -15.55
CA GLU A 71 -5.00 -0.41 -16.74
C GLU A 71 -6.24 -1.25 -16.44
N GLU A 72 -6.07 -2.32 -15.66
CA GLU A 72 -7.16 -3.21 -15.25
C GLU A 72 -8.12 -2.52 -14.26
N VAL A 73 -7.59 -1.65 -13.39
CA VAL A 73 -8.42 -0.78 -12.53
C VAL A 73 -9.25 0.19 -13.37
N ASN A 74 -8.65 0.84 -14.37
CA ASN A 74 -9.35 1.75 -15.26
C ASN A 74 -10.44 1.03 -16.06
N LYS A 75 -10.14 -0.17 -16.57
CA LYS A 75 -11.09 -1.02 -17.29
C LYS A 75 -12.26 -1.45 -16.42
N PHE A 76 -12.01 -1.92 -15.19
CA PHE A 76 -13.08 -2.28 -14.27
C PHE A 76 -13.97 -1.08 -13.92
N ASN A 77 -13.38 0.06 -13.59
CA ASN A 77 -14.12 1.30 -13.30
C ASN A 77 -14.95 1.77 -14.49
N HIS A 78 -14.43 1.63 -15.71
CA HIS A 78 -15.15 1.95 -16.94
C HIS A 78 -16.38 1.05 -17.13
N GLN A 79 -16.23 -0.26 -16.94
CA GLN A 79 -17.36 -1.21 -17.00
C GLN A 79 -18.45 -0.91 -15.95
N GLN A 80 -18.06 -0.33 -14.82
CA GLN A 80 -18.95 0.00 -13.71
C GLN A 80 -19.55 1.41 -13.84
N GLY A 81 -19.10 2.20 -14.82
CA GLY A 81 -19.55 3.57 -15.07
C GLY A 81 -19.13 4.60 -14.01
N LYS A 82 -18.31 4.19 -13.02
CA LYS A 82 -17.85 5.06 -11.93
C LYS A 82 -16.54 4.55 -11.30
N PRO A 83 -15.72 5.44 -10.70
CA PRO A 83 -14.44 5.08 -10.09
C PRO A 83 -14.63 4.45 -8.70
N ILE A 84 -14.94 3.16 -8.66
CA ILE A 84 -15.22 2.39 -7.43
C ILE A 84 -14.05 1.55 -6.92
N VAL A 85 -13.00 1.43 -7.73
CA VAL A 85 -11.75 0.77 -7.35
C VAL A 85 -10.59 1.73 -7.56
N ALA A 86 -9.64 1.73 -6.63
CA ALA A 86 -8.43 2.53 -6.70
C ALA A 86 -7.19 1.67 -6.43
N GLN A 87 -6.08 1.99 -7.12
CA GLN A 87 -4.78 1.41 -6.84
C GLN A 87 -3.96 2.35 -5.96
N ALA A 88 -3.33 1.80 -4.94
CA ALA A 88 -2.18 2.42 -4.27
C ALA A 88 -0.94 1.55 -4.50
N PHE A 89 0.24 2.12 -4.29
CA PHE A 89 1.46 1.33 -4.26
C PHE A 89 2.20 1.54 -2.94
N ARG A 90 2.82 0.48 -2.46
CA ARG A 90 3.75 0.47 -1.34
C ARG A 90 5.11 0.05 -1.88
N CYS A 91 6.13 0.80 -1.52
CA CYS A 91 7.51 0.53 -1.88
C CYS A 91 8.27 0.12 -0.61
N ILE A 92 8.86 -1.07 -0.61
CA ILE A 92 9.67 -1.61 0.48
C ILE A 92 11.12 -1.60 0.00
N LYS A 93 11.89 -0.63 0.50
CA LYS A 93 13.28 -0.37 0.06
C LYS A 93 14.33 -1.20 0.80
N SER A 94 13.93 -2.11 1.69
CA SER A 94 14.85 -2.95 2.45
C SER A 94 14.21 -4.25 2.89
N THR A 95 14.85 -5.37 2.56
CA THR A 95 14.56 -6.68 3.16
C THR A 95 14.63 -6.65 4.68
N LYS A 96 15.50 -5.83 5.30
CA LYS A 96 15.54 -5.64 6.77
C LYS A 96 14.23 -5.07 7.34
N GLN A 97 13.59 -4.13 6.63
CA GLN A 97 12.26 -3.63 7.02
C GLN A 97 11.17 -4.69 6.85
N TRP A 98 11.26 -5.51 5.79
CA TRP A 98 10.35 -6.63 5.56
C TRP A 98 10.43 -7.65 6.72
N PHE A 99 11.63 -8.15 7.01
CA PHE A 99 11.88 -9.08 8.11
C PHE A 99 11.50 -8.53 9.50
N GLY A 100 11.62 -7.22 9.73
CA GLY A 100 11.29 -6.60 11.03
C GLY A 100 9.83 -6.17 11.19
N SER A 101 9.07 -6.06 10.10
CA SER A 101 7.69 -5.52 10.12
C SER A 101 6.61 -6.59 9.96
N PHE A 102 6.99 -7.81 9.57
CA PHE A 102 6.05 -8.92 9.47
C PHE A 102 6.32 -9.94 10.57
N ASN A 103 5.24 -10.38 11.24
CA ASN A 103 5.27 -11.42 12.26
C ASN A 103 5.39 -12.80 11.55
N VAL A 104 6.51 -13.04 10.87
CA VAL A 104 6.75 -14.26 10.09
C VAL A 104 7.44 -15.28 10.96
N THR A 105 6.86 -16.48 11.05
CA THR A 105 7.52 -17.66 11.60
C THR A 105 8.39 -18.28 10.50
N PHE A 106 9.70 -18.39 10.74
CA PHE A 106 10.63 -19.01 9.81
C PHE A 106 10.74 -20.50 10.10
N TYR A 107 11.01 -21.26 9.05
CA TYR A 107 11.06 -22.72 9.10
C TYR A 107 12.30 -23.23 8.37
N LYS A 108 12.94 -24.28 8.89
CA LYS A 108 14.00 -25.05 8.22
C LYS A 108 13.68 -26.54 8.23
N PRO A 109 14.23 -27.34 7.30
CA PRO A 109 14.20 -28.80 7.42
C PRO A 109 14.86 -29.24 8.73
N SER A 110 14.18 -30.08 9.51
CA SER A 110 14.76 -30.66 10.73
C SER A 110 15.95 -31.55 10.37
N ALA A 111 17.02 -31.45 11.16
CA ALA A 111 18.18 -32.34 11.02
C ALA A 111 17.92 -33.75 11.59
N ALA A 112 16.76 -33.97 12.21
CA ALA A 112 16.40 -35.25 12.79
C ALA A 112 16.12 -36.27 11.67
N LYS A 113 17.06 -37.18 11.45
CA LYS A 113 16.80 -38.43 10.71
C LYS A 113 15.94 -39.33 11.61
N GLY A 114 14.62 -39.24 11.45
CA GLY A 114 13.68 -40.13 12.13
C GLY A 114 12.34 -40.16 11.40
N ASP A 115 12.19 -41.15 10.53
CA ASP A 115 11.00 -41.80 9.95
C ASP A 115 9.72 -41.04 9.54
N ASP A 116 9.63 -39.72 9.68
CA ASP A 116 8.54 -38.92 9.08
C ASP A 116 9.14 -37.84 8.17
N ASP A 117 8.86 -37.96 6.87
CA ASP A 117 9.54 -37.29 5.75
C ASP A 117 9.29 -35.76 5.63
N ASP A 118 8.75 -35.08 6.64
CA ASP A 118 8.37 -33.66 6.57
C ASP A 118 8.49 -32.92 7.91
N ASP A 119 9.51 -33.22 8.71
CA ASP A 119 9.67 -32.55 10.01
C ASP A 119 10.29 -31.16 9.83
N VAL A 120 9.45 -30.12 9.94
CA VAL A 120 9.83 -28.72 9.73
C VAL A 120 10.08 -28.04 11.09
N ALA A 121 11.31 -27.56 11.32
CA ALA A 121 11.69 -26.87 12.56
C ALA A 121 11.50 -25.35 12.44
N VAL A 122 10.85 -24.74 13.43
CA VAL A 122 10.77 -23.27 13.53
C VAL A 122 12.16 -22.71 13.86
N VAL A 123 12.58 -21.66 13.16
CA VAL A 123 13.88 -20.99 13.38
C VAL A 123 13.70 -19.53 13.74
N SER A 124 14.69 -19.01 14.47
CA SER A 124 14.77 -17.60 14.82
C SER A 124 15.04 -16.72 13.58
N LEU A 125 14.74 -15.43 13.70
CA LEU A 125 15.01 -14.46 12.64
C LEU A 125 16.51 -14.36 12.34
N GLU A 126 17.34 -14.43 13.38
CA GLU A 126 18.80 -14.37 13.29
C GLU A 126 19.33 -15.57 12.50
N GLU A 127 18.85 -16.76 12.82
CA GLU A 127 19.24 -18.00 12.13
C GLU A 127 18.77 -18.02 10.67
N ALA A 128 17.56 -17.52 10.38
CA ALA A 128 17.06 -17.39 9.00
C ALA A 128 17.91 -16.42 8.16
N ARG A 129 18.46 -15.37 8.78
CA ARG A 129 19.38 -14.44 8.10
C ARG A 129 20.72 -15.09 7.77
N ASP A 130 21.26 -15.86 8.72
CA ASP A 130 22.58 -16.48 8.58
C ASP A 130 22.60 -17.63 7.56
N LEU A 131 21.49 -18.36 7.41
CA LEU A 131 21.33 -19.38 6.37
C LEU A 131 21.50 -18.81 4.95
N ASN A 132 21.14 -17.54 4.75
CA ASN A 132 21.21 -16.86 3.46
C ASN A 132 22.64 -16.42 3.08
N HIS A 133 23.62 -16.55 3.98
CA HIS A 133 25.02 -16.21 3.71
C HIS A 133 25.82 -17.34 3.03
N SER A 134 25.29 -18.57 3.02
CA SER A 134 26.01 -19.76 2.52
C SER A 134 25.84 -20.04 1.03
N ASN A 135 24.76 -19.55 0.41
CA ASN A 135 24.62 -19.54 -1.04
C ASN A 135 24.86 -18.11 -1.53
N THR A 136 25.84 -17.97 -2.40
CA THR A 136 26.08 -16.81 -3.27
C THR A 136 24.79 -16.30 -3.89
N VAL A 137 24.04 -15.45 -3.18
CA VAL A 137 23.26 -14.39 -3.80
C VAL A 137 24.29 -13.29 -4.05
N THR A 138 24.92 -13.37 -5.23
CA THR A 138 25.72 -12.30 -5.80
C THR A 138 25.00 -10.98 -5.57
N GLY A 139 25.69 -10.04 -4.94
CA GLY A 139 25.12 -8.79 -4.45
C GLY A 139 24.61 -7.87 -5.55
N GLU A 140 23.41 -8.13 -6.04
CA GLU A 140 22.49 -7.09 -6.46
C GLU A 140 21.63 -6.73 -5.25
N SER A 141 21.52 -5.43 -4.95
CA SER A 141 20.79 -4.95 -3.77
C SER A 141 19.39 -5.55 -3.77
N ALA A 142 19.08 -6.37 -2.76
CA ALA A 142 17.76 -6.99 -2.62
C ALA A 142 16.67 -5.95 -2.87
N GLU A 143 15.94 -6.22 -3.95
CA GLU A 143 15.24 -5.28 -4.80
C GLU A 143 14.19 -4.48 -4.05
N GLU A 144 13.95 -3.25 -4.51
CA GLU A 144 12.80 -2.45 -4.10
C GLU A 144 11.51 -3.24 -4.39
N ILE A 145 10.87 -3.81 -3.36
CA ILE A 145 9.61 -4.55 -3.54
C ILE A 145 8.50 -3.52 -3.68
N LYS A 146 7.89 -3.46 -4.87
CA LYS A 146 6.68 -2.68 -5.13
C LYS A 146 5.46 -3.59 -5.02
N GLU A 147 4.64 -3.34 -4.01
CA GLU A 147 3.32 -3.96 -3.87
C GLU A 147 2.25 -2.99 -4.38
N TYR A 148 1.46 -3.41 -5.35
CA TYR A 148 0.32 -2.66 -5.87
C TYR A 148 -0.95 -3.17 -5.19
N ILE A 149 -1.59 -2.33 -4.40
CA ILE A 149 -2.74 -2.68 -3.55
C ILE A 149 -4.00 -2.11 -4.20
N ILE A 150 -4.97 -2.97 -4.45
CA ILE A 150 -6.25 -2.60 -5.02
C ILE A 150 -7.28 -2.46 -3.89
N TYR A 151 -7.94 -1.31 -3.83
CA TYR A 151 -8.95 -0.97 -2.83
C TYR A 151 -10.32 -0.75 -3.46
N CYS A 152 -11.37 -1.23 -2.81
CA CYS A 152 -12.75 -0.84 -3.08
C CYS A 152 -13.06 0.46 -2.34
N THR A 153 -13.46 1.49 -3.09
CA THR A 153 -13.87 2.79 -2.54
C THR A 153 -15.37 2.86 -2.27
N ASP A 154 -16.15 1.95 -2.87
CA ASP A 154 -17.59 1.80 -2.65
C ASP A 154 -17.87 1.03 -1.33
N THR A 155 -18.93 1.42 -0.63
CA THR A 155 -19.34 0.80 0.64
C THR A 155 -20.31 -0.36 0.45
N ASN A 156 -20.87 -0.53 -0.76
CA ASN A 156 -21.78 -1.62 -1.08
C ASN A 156 -21.04 -2.98 -1.08
N PRO A 157 -21.45 -3.93 -0.21
CA PRO A 157 -20.82 -5.26 -0.16
C PRO A 157 -20.89 -6.03 -1.48
N ALA A 158 -21.95 -5.86 -2.27
CA ALA A 158 -22.08 -6.54 -3.57
C ALA A 158 -21.04 -6.04 -4.58
N VAL A 159 -20.73 -4.74 -4.55
CA VAL A 159 -19.70 -4.13 -5.39
C VAL A 159 -18.33 -4.67 -4.99
N HIS A 160 -18.06 -4.76 -3.69
CA HIS A 160 -16.83 -5.34 -3.16
C HIS A 160 -16.64 -6.79 -3.63
N SER A 161 -17.65 -7.64 -3.46
CA SER A 161 -17.60 -9.05 -3.88
C SER A 161 -17.36 -9.18 -5.40
N THR A 162 -18.01 -8.32 -6.19
CA THR A 162 -17.83 -8.30 -7.65
C THR A 162 -16.40 -7.91 -8.04
N ALA A 163 -15.85 -6.85 -7.44
CA ALA A 163 -14.48 -6.43 -7.68
C ALA A 163 -13.47 -7.52 -7.23
N GLN A 164 -13.70 -8.12 -6.08
CA GLN A 164 -12.86 -9.21 -5.57
C GLN A 164 -12.82 -10.40 -6.51
N GLN A 165 -13.97 -10.82 -7.05
CA GLN A 165 -14.01 -11.89 -8.05
C GLN A 165 -13.30 -11.51 -9.34
N TYR A 166 -13.45 -10.26 -9.82
CA TYR A 166 -12.76 -9.79 -11.02
C TYR A 166 -11.24 -9.87 -10.88
N PHE A 167 -10.68 -9.25 -9.84
CA PHE A 167 -9.23 -9.23 -9.67
C PHE A 167 -8.64 -10.57 -9.19
N ALA A 168 -9.40 -11.40 -8.48
CA ALA A 168 -8.96 -12.76 -8.15
C ALA A 168 -8.78 -13.62 -9.41
N LYS A 169 -9.67 -13.50 -10.40
CA LYS A 169 -9.54 -14.19 -11.69
C LYS A 169 -8.28 -13.77 -12.44
N LEU A 170 -7.92 -12.49 -12.39
CA LEU A 170 -6.68 -11.98 -13.00
C LEU A 170 -5.43 -12.60 -12.35
N ARG A 171 -5.42 -12.71 -11.01
CA ARG A 171 -4.32 -13.36 -10.28
C ARG A 171 -4.21 -14.87 -10.59
N GLY A 172 -5.33 -15.56 -10.78
CA GLY A 172 -5.34 -16.98 -11.14
C GLY A 172 -5.04 -17.27 -12.62
N GLY A 173 -5.35 -16.32 -13.51
CA GLY A 173 -5.13 -16.45 -14.96
C GLY A 173 -3.70 -16.18 -15.41
N SER A 174 -2.89 -15.50 -14.60
CA SER A 174 -1.48 -15.21 -14.90
C SER A 174 -0.53 -16.42 -14.76
N ALA A 175 -1.00 -17.57 -14.26
CA ALA A 175 -0.23 -18.81 -14.20
C ALA A 175 -0.30 -19.65 -15.49
N GLY A 176 -1.06 -19.23 -16.51
CA GLY A 176 -1.34 -20.02 -17.72
C GLY A 176 -0.72 -19.50 -19.02
N LYS A 177 0.24 -18.57 -18.95
CA LYS A 177 0.94 -18.04 -20.15
C LYS A 177 2.46 -18.17 -20.02
N GLU A 178 2.92 -19.39 -19.74
CA GLU A 178 4.23 -19.84 -20.16
C GLU A 178 4.03 -21.21 -20.81
N SER A 179 4.02 -21.24 -22.14
CA SER A 179 4.07 -22.44 -22.98
C SER A 179 4.83 -22.09 -24.25
#